data_AF-R6W6J7-F1
#
_entry.id   AF-R6W6J7-F1
#
_cell.length_a   1.000
_cell.length_b   1.000
_cell.length_c   1.000
_cell.angle_alpha   90.00
_cell.angle_beta   90.00
_cell.angle_gamma   90.00
#
_symmetry.space_group_name_H-M   'P 1'
#
loop_
_entity.id
_entity.type
_entity.pdbx_description
1 polymer ?
#
loop_
_entity_poly.entity_id
_entity_poly.type
_entity_poly.pdbx_seq_one_letter_code
_entity_poly.pdbx_strand_id
1 'polypeptide(L)'
;MKKNIITNISSSSSGLASVSEGKFYFDAKNHVFSIGGITHPDENNNEYYRLNAFEKDKYSETNRALGDHTSGGSVRFVTDAKEFYLKVTMRSASTGMQHFPNRGAYGFDVYIGSGKNRQYRGNMMQMMTDPHGFEDTVTLPEGENEVMIELPLYGGISELLIGFPEGATVSKAPDRAIAPVAFYGSSITQGGCVSRPGNMYSNIICRKLDCDCLNLGFSGSAFGEQSIAEYLAGRDFSAFVMDYDYNARSLEELQNTHSEFYKTVRAAHTEEPVIIVSHPYYAAESEGDIKRKNILRETYRKAIANEENVYFVDSETFFPLEMRDLFAVDNLHPNSLGHYFMYKAIMPTLKKALEVK
;
A
#
# COMPACT_ATOMS: atom_id res chain seq x y z
N MET A 1 8.28 -22.91 -17.12
CA MET A 1 8.31 -22.70 -15.66
C MET A 1 7.21 -23.56 -15.06
N LYS A 2 7.51 -24.40 -14.06
CA LYS A 2 6.46 -25.18 -13.38
C LYS A 2 5.49 -24.18 -12.76
N LYS A 3 4.20 -24.22 -13.13
CA LYS A 3 3.17 -23.44 -12.43
C LYS A 3 3.23 -23.86 -10.96
N ASN A 4 3.42 -22.92 -10.04
CA ASN A 4 3.17 -23.18 -8.62
C ASN A 4 1.66 -23.39 -8.51
N ILE A 5 1.25 -24.66 -8.55
CA ILE A 5 -0.15 -25.09 -8.53
C ILE A 5 -0.27 -26.27 -7.56
N ILE A 6 -1.31 -26.23 -6.75
CA ILE A 6 -1.75 -27.32 -5.90
C ILE A 6 -3.11 -27.75 -6.45
N THR A 7 -3.17 -28.96 -6.97
CA THR A 7 -4.39 -29.56 -7.51
C THR A 7 -4.94 -30.60 -6.56
N ASN A 8 -6.26 -30.74 -6.49
CA ASN A 8 -6.93 -31.77 -5.70
C ASN A 8 -6.46 -31.75 -4.23
N ILE A 9 -6.63 -30.59 -3.58
CA ILE A 9 -6.21 -30.38 -2.19
C ILE A 9 -6.77 -31.47 -1.28
N SER A 10 -5.90 -32.06 -0.48
CA SER A 10 -6.20 -33.12 0.49
C SER A 10 -5.18 -33.13 1.63
N SER A 11 -5.34 -34.02 2.62
CA SER A 11 -4.45 -34.12 3.79
C SER A 11 -3.01 -34.50 3.46
N SER A 12 -2.75 -35.01 2.25
CA SER A 12 -1.41 -35.32 1.74
C SER A 12 -0.76 -34.16 0.98
N SER A 13 -1.40 -33.00 0.88
CA SER A 13 -0.86 -31.87 0.11
C SER A 13 0.40 -31.31 0.74
N SER A 14 1.44 -31.11 -0.06
CA SER A 14 2.69 -30.50 0.40
C SER A 14 2.49 -29.03 0.79
N GLY A 15 3.13 -28.58 1.87
CA GLY A 15 3.09 -27.18 2.29
C GLY A 15 1.85 -26.78 3.09
N LEU A 16 1.02 -27.75 3.51
CA LEU A 16 -0.05 -27.53 4.47
C LEU A 16 0.51 -27.04 5.81
N ALA A 17 -0.08 -25.96 6.32
CA ALA A 17 0.21 -25.44 7.66
C ALA A 17 -0.67 -26.13 8.71
N SER A 18 -1.96 -26.34 8.41
CA SER A 18 -2.88 -27.06 9.30
C SER A 18 -4.10 -27.60 8.54
N VAL A 19 -4.83 -28.51 9.17
CA VAL A 19 -6.12 -29.03 8.68
C VAL A 19 -7.11 -28.98 9.83
N SER A 20 -8.31 -28.44 9.60
CA SER A 20 -9.36 -28.35 10.61
C SER A 20 -10.73 -28.43 9.96
N GLU A 21 -11.60 -29.32 10.43
CA GLU A 21 -13.00 -29.43 9.99
C GLU A 21 -13.17 -29.54 8.45
N GLY A 22 -12.27 -30.28 7.78
CA GLY A 22 -12.29 -30.43 6.32
C GLY A 22 -11.75 -29.23 5.53
N LYS A 23 -11.18 -28.23 6.22
CA LYS A 23 -10.48 -27.08 5.65
C LYS A 23 -8.97 -27.32 5.65
N PHE A 24 -8.32 -27.04 4.54
CA PHE A 24 -6.89 -27.28 4.32
C PHE A 24 -6.16 -25.94 4.21
N TYR A 25 -5.45 -25.57 5.27
CA TYR A 25 -4.81 -24.26 5.40
C TYR A 25 -3.37 -24.27 4.94
N PHE A 26 -3.01 -23.28 4.13
CA PHE A 26 -1.65 -22.97 3.73
C PHE A 26 -1.27 -21.60 4.31
N ASP A 27 -0.03 -21.44 4.77
CA ASP A 27 0.50 -20.11 5.10
C ASP A 27 0.57 -19.29 3.80
N ALA A 28 0.16 -18.02 3.85
CA ALA A 28 0.25 -17.11 2.72
C ALA A 28 1.70 -16.89 2.22
N LYS A 29 2.71 -17.27 3.02
CA LYS A 29 4.12 -17.37 2.60
C LYS A 29 4.40 -18.50 1.62
N ASN A 30 3.49 -19.45 1.45
CA ASN A 30 3.65 -20.49 0.43
C ASN A 30 3.68 -19.84 -0.97
N HIS A 31 4.69 -20.15 -1.78
CA HIS A 31 4.88 -19.56 -3.11
C HIS A 31 3.80 -19.92 -4.16
N VAL A 32 2.78 -20.70 -3.79
CA VAL A 32 1.52 -20.77 -4.55
C VAL A 32 0.74 -19.45 -4.48
N PHE A 33 0.96 -18.64 -3.46
CA PHE A 33 0.45 -17.28 -3.34
C PHE A 33 1.48 -16.27 -3.88
N SER A 34 0.99 -15.15 -4.38
CA SER A 34 1.83 -13.98 -4.72
C SER A 34 1.62 -12.89 -3.69
N ILE A 35 2.68 -12.57 -2.95
CA ILE A 35 2.69 -11.40 -2.05
C ILE A 35 3.24 -10.20 -2.83
N GLY A 36 2.52 -9.09 -2.79
CA GLY A 36 2.90 -7.83 -3.44
C GLY A 36 2.88 -6.65 -2.46
N GLY A 37 3.59 -5.58 -2.79
CA GLY A 37 3.64 -4.33 -2.01
C GLY A 37 4.58 -4.37 -0.80
N ILE A 38 5.01 -5.56 -0.39
CA ILE A 38 6.08 -5.81 0.59
C ILE A 38 7.01 -6.88 0.05
N THR A 39 8.25 -6.95 0.55
CA THR A 39 9.14 -8.08 0.29
C THR A 39 8.51 -9.35 0.84
N HIS A 40 8.63 -10.46 0.10
CA HIS A 40 8.12 -11.75 0.56
C HIS A 40 8.71 -12.08 1.94
N PRO A 41 7.92 -12.54 2.93
CA PRO A 41 8.43 -12.76 4.29
C PRO A 41 9.63 -13.70 4.35
N ASP A 42 9.68 -14.75 3.53
CA ASP A 42 10.85 -15.67 3.47
C ASP A 42 12.16 -14.97 3.08
N GLU A 43 12.07 -13.85 2.36
CA GLU A 43 13.19 -13.00 1.94
C GLU A 43 13.37 -11.79 2.88
N ASN A 44 12.57 -11.68 3.93
CA ASN A 44 12.54 -10.54 4.85
C ASN A 44 12.40 -10.98 6.31
N ASN A 45 13.33 -11.83 6.76
CA ASN A 45 13.42 -12.34 8.14
C ASN A 45 12.15 -13.07 8.64
N ASN A 46 11.40 -13.69 7.73
CA ASN A 46 10.12 -14.37 8.01
C ASN A 46 9.01 -13.41 8.53
N GLU A 47 9.10 -12.11 8.20
CA GLU A 47 8.18 -11.08 8.68
C GLU A 47 7.34 -10.43 7.58
N TYR A 48 6.08 -10.17 7.89
CA TYR A 48 5.25 -9.22 7.14
C TYR A 48 5.65 -7.80 7.53
N TYR A 49 6.71 -7.28 6.89
CA TYR A 49 7.35 -6.00 7.24
C TYR A 49 7.59 -5.16 5.98
N ARG A 50 7.30 -3.85 6.03
CA ARG A 50 7.39 -2.94 4.86
C ARG A 50 8.80 -2.46 4.52
N LEU A 51 9.76 -2.62 5.45
CA LEU A 51 11.16 -2.21 5.27
C LEU A 51 12.08 -3.45 5.29
N ASN A 52 13.40 -3.25 5.34
CA ASN A 52 14.35 -4.35 5.51
C ASN A 52 14.32 -4.86 6.96
N ALA A 53 13.76 -6.05 7.18
CA ALA A 53 13.65 -6.65 8.50
C ALA A 53 15.00 -7.13 9.07
N PHE A 54 16.03 -7.29 8.24
CA PHE A 54 17.39 -7.63 8.70
C PHE A 54 18.15 -6.43 9.26
N GLU A 55 17.74 -5.19 8.95
CA GLU A 55 18.48 -3.98 9.28
C GLU A 55 17.60 -2.93 9.99
N LYS A 56 16.70 -3.39 10.87
CA LYS A 56 15.70 -2.54 11.54
C LYS A 56 16.30 -1.35 12.29
N ASP A 57 17.52 -1.47 12.81
CA ASP A 57 18.19 -0.43 13.60
C ASP A 57 18.70 0.76 12.78
N LYS A 58 18.68 0.69 11.43
CA LYS A 58 18.97 1.85 10.57
C LYS A 58 17.81 2.86 10.50
N TYR A 59 16.61 2.44 10.88
CA TYR A 59 15.42 3.27 10.83
C TYR A 59 15.19 3.96 12.17
N SER A 60 14.49 5.10 12.16
CA SER A 60 14.02 5.71 13.41
C SER A 60 13.13 4.73 14.17
N GLU A 61 13.02 4.90 15.49
CA GLU A 61 12.16 4.04 16.30
C GLU A 61 10.72 3.99 15.78
N THR A 62 10.19 5.15 15.35
CA THR A 62 8.83 5.26 14.82
C THR A 62 8.70 4.62 13.44
N ASN A 63 9.64 4.84 12.50
CA ASN A 63 9.63 4.12 11.21
C ASN A 63 9.75 2.61 11.41
N ARG A 64 10.61 2.18 12.34
CA ARG A 64 10.81 0.77 12.67
C ARG A 64 9.51 0.13 13.16
N ALA A 65 8.82 0.76 14.09
CA ALA A 65 7.54 0.29 14.61
C ALA A 65 6.42 0.31 13.55
N LEU A 66 6.29 1.39 12.80
CA LEU A 66 5.28 1.51 11.74
C LEU A 66 5.55 0.60 10.53
N GLY A 67 6.79 0.15 10.35
CA GLY A 67 7.16 -0.86 9.35
C GLY A 67 6.46 -2.19 9.56
N ASP A 68 6.02 -2.50 10.80
CA ASP A 68 5.23 -3.71 11.11
C ASP A 68 3.83 -3.64 10.52
N HIS A 69 3.31 -2.45 10.23
CA HIS A 69 2.02 -2.31 9.56
C HIS A 69 2.14 -2.71 8.09
N THR A 70 1.12 -3.34 7.52
CA THR A 70 1.17 -3.95 6.18
C THR A 70 0.53 -3.10 5.07
N SER A 71 0.48 -1.77 5.25
CA SER A 71 -0.11 -0.85 4.26
C SER A 71 0.48 -1.04 2.85
N GLY A 72 -0.38 -1.13 1.85
CA GLY A 72 0.00 -1.42 0.45
C GLY A 72 0.28 -2.91 0.16
N GLY A 73 0.43 -3.74 1.19
CA GLY A 73 0.61 -5.17 1.07
C GLY A 73 -0.63 -5.87 0.51
N SER A 74 -0.42 -6.91 -0.31
CA SER A 74 -1.50 -7.75 -0.82
C SER A 74 -1.06 -9.19 -1.03
N VAL A 75 -2.03 -10.12 -1.03
CA VAL A 75 -1.84 -11.54 -1.35
C VAL A 75 -2.77 -11.90 -2.51
N ARG A 76 -2.26 -12.60 -3.52
CA ARG A 76 -3.02 -13.00 -4.72
C ARG A 76 -2.86 -14.47 -5.07
N PHE A 77 -3.94 -15.07 -5.57
CA PHE A 77 -3.97 -16.44 -6.08
C PHE A 77 -5.16 -16.65 -7.02
N VAL A 78 -5.18 -17.80 -7.69
CA VAL A 78 -6.29 -18.27 -8.52
C VAL A 78 -6.81 -19.58 -7.94
N THR A 79 -8.13 -19.74 -7.82
CA THR A 79 -8.75 -20.98 -7.35
C THR A 79 -10.07 -21.27 -8.06
N ASP A 80 -10.44 -22.55 -8.15
CA ASP A 80 -11.75 -23.04 -8.61
C ASP A 80 -12.75 -23.27 -7.46
N ALA A 81 -12.33 -23.05 -6.21
CA ALA A 81 -13.18 -23.24 -5.05
C ALA A 81 -14.37 -22.27 -5.05
N LYS A 82 -15.51 -22.71 -4.52
CA LYS A 82 -16.68 -21.84 -4.31
C LYS A 82 -16.55 -20.96 -3.07
N GLU A 83 -15.60 -21.27 -2.20
CA GLU A 83 -15.26 -20.48 -1.02
C GLU A 83 -13.81 -20.74 -0.61
N PHE A 84 -13.24 -19.80 0.13
CA PHE A 84 -11.98 -19.99 0.83
C PHE A 84 -12.10 -19.43 2.25
N TYR A 85 -11.21 -19.87 3.12
CA TYR A 85 -11.21 -19.52 4.54
C TYR A 85 -10.01 -18.66 4.85
N LEU A 86 -10.21 -17.58 5.58
CA LEU A 86 -9.13 -16.72 6.06
C LEU A 86 -9.00 -16.89 7.55
N LYS A 87 -7.80 -17.24 8.01
CA LYS A 87 -7.45 -17.22 9.41
C LYS A 87 -6.25 -16.31 9.62
N VAL A 88 -6.43 -15.28 10.42
CA VAL A 88 -5.44 -14.22 10.62
C VAL A 88 -5.12 -14.13 12.11
N THR A 89 -3.82 -14.05 12.42
CA THR A 89 -3.33 -13.65 13.73
C THR A 89 -2.62 -12.31 13.59
N MET A 90 -3.14 -11.28 14.27
CA MET A 90 -2.55 -9.95 14.25
C MET A 90 -1.35 -9.88 15.22
N ARG A 91 -0.25 -9.30 14.76
CA ARG A 91 0.89 -8.92 15.62
C ARG A 91 0.54 -7.69 16.45
N SER A 92 -0.09 -6.73 15.78
CA SER A 92 -0.45 -5.44 16.33
C SER A 92 -1.59 -4.84 15.53
N ALA A 93 -2.39 -4.02 16.18
CA ALA A 93 -3.39 -3.19 15.54
C ALA A 93 -3.41 -1.84 16.25
N SER A 94 -3.37 -0.74 15.49
CA SER A 94 -3.56 0.59 16.06
C SER A 94 -5.03 0.75 16.43
N THR A 95 -5.35 0.59 17.71
CA THR A 95 -6.72 0.71 18.24
C THR A 95 -6.94 2.08 18.89
N GLY A 96 -8.21 2.49 19.04
CA GLY A 96 -8.58 3.72 19.75
C GLY A 96 -8.39 5.03 18.98
N MET A 97 -8.00 4.97 17.70
CA MET A 97 -7.95 6.15 16.82
C MET A 97 -9.37 6.64 16.49
N GLN A 98 -9.90 7.57 17.29
CA GLN A 98 -11.31 8.02 17.20
C GLN A 98 -11.71 8.61 15.83
N HIS A 99 -10.73 9.08 15.05
CA HIS A 99 -10.92 9.66 13.73
C HIS A 99 -10.71 8.64 12.58
N PHE A 100 -10.36 7.39 12.88
CA PHE A 100 -10.08 6.34 11.91
C PHE A 100 -10.89 5.08 12.21
N PRO A 101 -11.87 4.69 11.36
CA PRO A 101 -12.60 3.45 11.57
C PRO A 101 -11.69 2.22 11.62
N ASN A 102 -11.97 1.28 12.53
CA ASN A 102 -11.25 0.03 12.69
C ASN A 102 -11.10 -0.77 11.37
N ARG A 103 -12.16 -0.79 10.53
CA ARG A 103 -12.12 -1.37 9.16
C ARG A 103 -11.02 -0.76 8.30
N GLY A 104 -10.84 0.56 8.36
CA GLY A 104 -9.80 1.27 7.64
C GLY A 104 -8.42 1.02 8.20
N ALA A 105 -8.29 1.06 9.53
CA ALA A 105 -7.02 0.90 10.20
C ALA A 105 -6.46 -0.53 10.05
N TYR A 106 -7.22 -1.55 10.45
CA TYR A 106 -6.69 -2.92 10.54
C TYR A 106 -7.62 -3.99 9.97
N GLY A 107 -8.57 -3.58 9.13
CA GLY A 107 -9.38 -4.52 8.35
C GLY A 107 -8.67 -5.02 7.09
N PHE A 108 -9.35 -5.94 6.40
CA PHE A 108 -8.93 -6.51 5.12
C PHE A 108 -10.00 -6.24 4.05
N ASP A 109 -9.56 -6.15 2.80
CA ASP A 109 -10.44 -6.10 1.63
C ASP A 109 -10.10 -7.24 0.67
N VAL A 110 -11.11 -7.98 0.20
CA VAL A 110 -10.96 -8.98 -0.87
C VAL A 110 -11.60 -8.48 -2.16
N TYR A 111 -10.89 -8.72 -3.25
CA TYR A 111 -11.34 -8.46 -4.61
C TYR A 111 -11.29 -9.73 -5.43
N ILE A 112 -12.23 -9.85 -6.35
CA ILE A 112 -12.28 -10.91 -7.34
C ILE A 112 -12.21 -10.32 -8.74
N GLY A 113 -11.45 -10.97 -9.62
CA GLY A 113 -11.26 -10.59 -11.01
C GLY A 113 -9.80 -10.28 -11.32
N SER A 114 -9.50 -10.14 -12.61
CA SER A 114 -8.12 -10.07 -13.10
C SER A 114 -7.72 -8.68 -13.56
N GLY A 115 -6.43 -8.39 -13.41
CA GLY A 115 -5.81 -7.12 -13.76
C GLY A 115 -6.54 -5.91 -13.17
N LYS A 116 -6.98 -5.00 -14.06
CA LYS A 116 -7.71 -3.77 -13.72
C LYS A 116 -9.22 -3.99 -13.44
N ASN A 117 -9.74 -5.18 -13.76
CA ASN A 117 -11.16 -5.53 -13.67
C ASN A 117 -11.47 -6.29 -12.39
N ARG A 118 -11.25 -5.63 -11.25
CA ARG A 118 -11.47 -6.20 -9.92
C ARG A 118 -12.72 -5.66 -9.25
N GLN A 119 -13.49 -6.55 -8.65
CA GLN A 119 -14.71 -6.22 -7.90
C GLN A 119 -14.53 -6.52 -6.42
N TYR A 120 -14.88 -5.54 -5.59
CA TYR A 120 -14.87 -5.66 -4.14
C TYR A 120 -15.97 -6.63 -3.64
N ARG A 121 -15.68 -7.44 -2.62
CA ARG A 121 -16.63 -8.42 -2.03
C ARG A 121 -17.10 -8.07 -0.61
N GLY A 122 -17.37 -6.79 -0.37
CA GLY A 122 -17.59 -6.21 0.97
C GLY A 122 -18.67 -6.83 1.86
N ASN A 123 -19.69 -7.52 1.31
CA ASN A 123 -20.73 -8.14 2.13
C ASN A 123 -20.17 -9.18 3.12
N MET A 124 -19.08 -9.85 2.76
CA MET A 124 -18.46 -10.93 3.53
C MET A 124 -17.39 -10.42 4.51
N MET A 125 -17.15 -9.11 4.57
CA MET A 125 -15.97 -8.56 5.24
C MET A 125 -16.32 -7.71 6.45
N GLN A 126 -17.60 -7.60 6.80
CA GLN A 126 -18.06 -6.72 7.86
C GLN A 126 -17.41 -7.06 9.22
N MET A 127 -17.00 -8.32 9.41
CA MET A 127 -16.44 -8.85 10.66
C MET A 127 -14.91 -8.96 10.67
N MET A 128 -14.22 -8.68 9.55
CA MET A 128 -12.76 -8.76 9.43
C MET A 128 -12.08 -7.54 10.07
N THR A 129 -12.32 -7.30 11.36
CA THR A 129 -11.82 -6.13 12.14
C THR A 129 -11.59 -6.45 13.61
N ASP A 130 -11.12 -7.66 13.91
CA ASP A 130 -10.65 -7.97 15.25
C ASP A 130 -9.17 -7.59 15.39
N PRO A 131 -8.78 -6.82 16.42
CA PRO A 131 -7.40 -6.38 16.61
C PRO A 131 -6.42 -7.50 17.01
N HIS A 132 -6.92 -8.68 17.39
CA HIS A 132 -6.12 -9.85 17.75
C HIS A 132 -6.08 -10.89 16.63
N GLY A 133 -7.09 -10.92 15.77
CA GLY A 133 -7.19 -11.87 14.67
C GLY A 133 -8.59 -12.44 14.51
N PHE A 134 -8.85 -13.09 13.38
CA PHE A 134 -10.17 -13.62 13.06
C PHE A 134 -10.06 -14.88 12.19
N GLU A 135 -11.13 -15.67 12.15
CA GLU A 135 -11.39 -16.68 11.13
C GLU A 135 -12.69 -16.33 10.42
N ASP A 136 -12.69 -16.29 9.09
CA ASP A 136 -13.85 -15.94 8.28
C ASP A 136 -13.88 -16.71 6.96
N THR A 137 -15.05 -16.77 6.33
CA THR A 137 -15.28 -17.48 5.06
C THR A 137 -15.65 -16.49 3.97
N VAL A 138 -14.97 -16.57 2.83
CA VAL A 138 -15.25 -15.74 1.66
C VAL A 138 -15.78 -16.63 0.54
N THR A 139 -17.00 -16.37 0.11
CA THR A 139 -17.61 -17.07 -1.02
C THR A 139 -17.19 -16.43 -2.36
N LEU A 140 -17.02 -17.29 -3.35
CA LEU A 140 -16.55 -16.98 -4.69
C LEU A 140 -17.68 -17.25 -5.70
N PRO A 141 -17.75 -16.48 -6.80
CA PRO A 141 -18.57 -16.85 -7.96
C PRO A 141 -18.21 -18.25 -8.48
N GLU A 142 -19.11 -18.89 -9.21
CA GLU A 142 -18.78 -20.17 -9.86
C GLU A 142 -17.66 -20.02 -10.90
N GLY A 143 -16.80 -21.04 -10.97
CA GLY A 143 -15.68 -21.11 -11.91
C GLY A 143 -14.34 -20.73 -11.29
N GLU A 144 -13.34 -20.54 -12.14
CA GLU A 144 -12.01 -20.14 -11.72
C GLU A 144 -11.97 -18.63 -11.44
N ASN A 145 -11.46 -18.25 -10.26
CA ASN A 145 -11.44 -16.88 -9.78
C ASN A 145 -10.01 -16.48 -9.40
N GLU A 146 -9.54 -15.35 -9.93
CA GLU A 146 -8.41 -14.65 -9.34
C GLU A 146 -8.87 -13.83 -8.14
N VAL A 147 -8.24 -14.07 -7.00
CA VAL A 147 -8.50 -13.44 -5.71
C VAL A 147 -7.33 -12.52 -5.35
N MET A 148 -7.63 -11.34 -4.82
CA MET A 148 -6.66 -10.43 -4.22
C MET A 148 -7.15 -9.99 -2.85
N ILE A 149 -6.32 -10.15 -1.84
CA ILE A 149 -6.55 -9.72 -0.47
C ILE A 149 -5.62 -8.53 -0.21
N GLU A 150 -6.18 -7.35 0.03
CA GLU A 150 -5.42 -6.18 0.50
C GLU A 150 -5.31 -6.23 2.03
N LEU A 151 -4.10 -5.99 2.53
CA LEU A 151 -3.73 -6.14 3.94
C LEU A 151 -3.98 -4.85 4.75
N PRO A 152 -4.03 -4.95 6.10
CA PRO A 152 -4.18 -3.84 7.05
C PRO A 152 -3.25 -2.64 6.82
N LEU A 153 -3.78 -1.43 6.96
CA LEU A 153 -3.02 -0.19 6.79
C LEU A 153 -2.19 0.21 8.03
N TYR A 154 -2.77 -0.02 9.20
CA TYR A 154 -2.29 0.31 10.55
C TYR A 154 -2.33 -0.92 11.47
N GLY A 155 -2.09 -2.10 10.90
CA GLY A 155 -1.98 -3.36 11.63
C GLY A 155 -0.88 -4.25 11.05
N GLY A 156 -0.20 -4.96 11.94
CA GLY A 156 0.81 -5.95 11.59
C GLY A 156 0.28 -7.37 11.68
N ILE A 157 0.77 -8.24 10.81
CA ILE A 157 0.35 -9.64 10.71
C ILE A 157 1.46 -10.53 11.26
N SER A 158 1.11 -11.45 12.15
CA SER A 158 2.01 -12.53 12.58
C SER A 158 1.81 -13.78 11.72
N GLU A 159 0.55 -14.13 11.45
CA GLU A 159 0.18 -15.30 10.67
C GLU A 159 -1.02 -14.98 9.78
N LEU A 160 -0.96 -15.45 8.53
CA LEU A 160 -2.06 -15.39 7.58
C LEU A 160 -2.17 -16.75 6.92
N LEU A 161 -3.22 -17.49 7.26
CA LEU A 161 -3.53 -18.78 6.69
C LEU A 161 -4.72 -18.66 5.73
N ILE A 162 -4.57 -19.27 4.56
CA ILE A 162 -5.60 -19.34 3.52
C ILE A 162 -6.00 -20.79 3.37
N GLY A 163 -7.25 -21.08 3.71
CA GLY A 163 -7.83 -22.41 3.70
C GLY A 163 -8.70 -22.66 2.48
N PHE A 164 -8.72 -23.91 2.02
CA PHE A 164 -9.57 -24.35 0.91
C PHE A 164 -10.30 -25.65 1.28
N PRO A 165 -11.46 -25.93 0.66
CA PRO A 165 -12.12 -27.22 0.80
C PRO A 165 -11.32 -28.33 0.10
N GLU A 166 -11.59 -29.58 0.48
CA GLU A 166 -11.02 -30.75 -0.21
C GLU A 166 -11.33 -30.73 -1.71
N GLY A 167 -10.39 -31.18 -2.53
CA GLY A 167 -10.52 -31.30 -3.97
C GLY A 167 -10.31 -30.00 -4.76
N ALA A 168 -10.27 -28.84 -4.10
CA ALA A 168 -10.02 -27.57 -4.77
C ALA A 168 -8.63 -27.48 -5.40
N THR A 169 -8.49 -26.58 -6.36
CA THR A 169 -7.24 -26.19 -6.99
C THR A 169 -6.87 -24.77 -6.59
N VAL A 170 -5.60 -24.54 -6.28
CA VAL A 170 -5.04 -23.20 -6.09
C VAL A 170 -3.76 -23.04 -6.89
N SER A 171 -3.59 -21.91 -7.57
CA SER A 171 -2.39 -21.59 -8.33
C SER A 171 -1.96 -20.14 -8.14
N LYS A 172 -0.69 -19.89 -8.45
CA LYS A 172 -0.12 -18.54 -8.43
C LYS A 172 -0.86 -17.61 -9.39
N ALA A 173 -1.20 -16.42 -8.90
CA ALA A 173 -1.81 -15.38 -9.72
C ALA A 173 -0.88 -14.95 -10.85
N PRO A 174 -1.43 -14.46 -11.99
CA PRO A 174 -0.63 -13.86 -13.05
C PRO A 174 0.24 -12.70 -12.55
N ASP A 175 1.38 -12.49 -13.22
CA ASP A 175 2.24 -11.34 -12.98
C ASP A 175 1.50 -10.03 -13.26
N ARG A 176 1.94 -8.96 -12.58
CA ARG A 176 1.39 -7.61 -12.77
C ARG A 176 1.74 -7.07 -14.16
N ALA A 177 0.91 -6.16 -14.66
CA ALA A 177 1.14 -5.51 -15.94
C ALA A 177 2.40 -4.63 -15.96
N ILE A 178 2.73 -4.00 -14.83
CA ILE A 178 3.94 -3.18 -14.64
C ILE A 178 4.56 -3.43 -13.26
N ALA A 179 5.83 -3.06 -13.11
CA ALA A 179 6.53 -3.05 -11.82
C ALA A 179 5.81 -2.14 -10.80
N PRO A 180 6.03 -2.33 -9.49
CA PRO A 180 5.33 -1.57 -8.44
C PRO A 180 5.42 -0.06 -8.63
N VAL A 181 4.46 0.69 -8.09
CA VAL A 181 4.62 2.14 -7.89
C VAL A 181 5.00 2.36 -6.44
N ALA A 182 6.05 3.14 -6.21
CA ALA A 182 6.53 3.50 -4.89
C ALA A 182 5.86 4.79 -4.40
N PHE A 183 5.53 4.83 -3.11
CA PHE A 183 4.97 5.99 -2.43
C PHE A 183 5.73 6.22 -1.14
N TYR A 184 6.16 7.46 -0.87
CA TYR A 184 6.72 7.84 0.42
C TYR A 184 6.01 9.08 0.94
N GLY A 185 5.60 9.04 2.21
CA GLY A 185 4.85 10.14 2.79
C GLY A 185 4.27 9.87 4.17
N SER A 186 3.32 10.71 4.56
CA SER A 186 2.83 10.82 5.94
C SER A 186 1.81 9.74 6.35
N SER A 187 1.03 10.02 7.41
CA SER A 187 -0.16 9.25 7.79
C SER A 187 -1.16 9.13 6.64
N ILE A 188 -1.27 10.16 5.81
CA ILE A 188 -2.14 10.17 4.63
C ILE A 188 -1.69 9.10 3.63
N THR A 189 -0.40 9.07 3.30
CA THR A 189 0.17 8.03 2.44
C THR A 189 0.01 6.65 3.04
N GLN A 190 0.13 6.50 4.37
CA GLN A 190 -0.13 5.22 5.05
C GLN A 190 -1.60 4.79 4.99
N GLY A 191 -2.51 5.76 4.78
CA GLY A 191 -3.94 5.58 4.54
C GLY A 191 -4.87 6.10 5.64
N GLY A 192 -4.36 6.91 6.57
CA GLY A 192 -5.18 7.70 7.49
C GLY A 192 -5.99 8.77 6.72
N CYS A 193 -7.33 8.77 6.69
CA CYS A 193 -8.27 7.90 7.42
C CYS A 193 -9.38 7.38 6.50
N VAL A 194 -9.06 6.34 5.73
CA VAL A 194 -10.04 5.68 4.85
C VAL A 194 -10.99 4.75 5.60
N SER A 195 -12.10 4.35 4.99
CA SER A 195 -13.07 3.45 5.61
C SER A 195 -12.68 1.97 5.54
N ARG A 196 -11.75 1.62 4.65
CA ARG A 196 -11.22 0.27 4.39
C ARG A 196 -9.93 0.36 3.56
N PRO A 197 -9.03 -0.65 3.61
CA PRO A 197 -7.70 -0.57 2.97
C PRO A 197 -7.73 -0.15 1.51
N GLY A 198 -8.71 -0.64 0.76
CA GLY A 198 -8.79 -0.38 -0.67
C GLY A 198 -9.20 1.03 -1.06
N ASN A 199 -9.65 1.85 -0.11
CA ASN A 199 -9.97 3.24 -0.37
C ASN A 199 -8.74 4.17 -0.28
N MET A 200 -7.58 3.66 0.17
CA MET A 200 -6.33 4.43 0.16
C MET A 200 -5.95 4.82 -1.27
N TYR A 201 -5.59 6.08 -1.49
CA TYR A 201 -5.35 6.63 -2.84
C TYR A 201 -4.31 5.81 -3.62
N SER A 202 -3.24 5.36 -2.96
CA SER A 202 -2.16 4.57 -3.55
C SER A 202 -2.64 3.17 -3.95
N ASN A 203 -3.47 2.51 -3.13
CA ASN A 203 -4.13 1.26 -3.51
C ASN A 203 -5.08 1.45 -4.71
N ILE A 204 -5.86 2.55 -4.74
CA ILE A 204 -6.71 2.86 -5.90
C ILE A 204 -5.87 3.03 -7.17
N ILE A 205 -4.76 3.76 -7.09
CA ILE A 205 -3.83 3.95 -8.20
C ILE A 205 -3.30 2.61 -8.70
N CYS A 206 -2.72 1.80 -7.81
CA CYS A 206 -2.06 0.55 -8.16
C CYS A 206 -3.04 -0.48 -8.75
N ARG A 207 -4.28 -0.57 -8.23
CA ARG A 207 -5.32 -1.41 -8.85
C ARG A 207 -5.70 -0.93 -10.26
N LYS A 208 -5.69 0.37 -10.52
CA LYS A 208 -6.01 0.93 -11.85
C LYS A 208 -4.86 0.82 -12.84
N LEU A 209 -3.63 0.69 -12.37
CA LEU A 209 -2.46 0.41 -13.19
C LEU A 209 -2.19 -1.10 -13.35
N ASP A 210 -2.79 -1.92 -12.50
CA ASP A 210 -2.46 -3.34 -12.32
C ASP A 210 -0.99 -3.55 -11.97
N CYS A 211 -0.58 -2.94 -10.88
CA CYS A 211 0.73 -3.08 -10.26
C CYS A 211 0.59 -3.27 -8.76
N ASP A 212 1.68 -3.62 -8.09
CA ASP A 212 1.72 -3.65 -6.63
C ASP A 212 2.01 -2.25 -6.06
N CYS A 213 1.64 -2.05 -4.80
CA CYS A 213 1.75 -0.77 -4.10
C CYS A 213 2.88 -0.83 -3.07
N LEU A 214 4.05 -0.29 -3.40
CA LEU A 214 5.14 -0.13 -2.43
C LEU A 214 4.86 1.12 -1.58
N ASN A 215 4.10 0.95 -0.51
CA ASN A 215 3.65 2.04 0.35
C ASN A 215 4.57 2.24 1.56
N LEU A 216 5.41 3.28 1.50
CA LEU A 216 6.27 3.74 2.59
C LEU A 216 5.69 4.98 3.28
N GLY A 217 4.37 4.95 3.54
CA GLY A 217 3.70 5.91 4.40
C GLY A 217 4.00 5.65 5.88
N PHE A 218 4.44 6.67 6.60
CA PHE A 218 4.77 6.61 8.02
C PHE A 218 4.08 7.73 8.80
N SER A 219 3.01 7.37 9.51
CA SER A 219 2.21 8.25 10.36
C SER A 219 3.04 9.09 11.33
N GLY A 220 3.13 10.40 11.06
CA GLY A 220 3.84 11.34 11.91
C GLY A 220 5.36 11.16 11.90
N SER A 221 5.91 10.43 10.94
CA SER A 221 7.34 10.08 10.89
C SER A 221 7.88 9.97 9.46
N ALA A 222 7.40 10.83 8.56
CA ALA A 222 7.94 10.97 7.21
C ALA A 222 8.69 12.31 7.08
N PHE A 223 9.91 12.36 7.61
CA PHE A 223 10.70 13.59 7.69
C PHE A 223 11.73 13.75 6.56
N GLY A 224 11.77 12.81 5.61
CA GLY A 224 12.81 12.72 4.60
C GLY A 224 14.04 11.95 5.08
N GLU A 225 13.85 10.88 5.85
CA GLU A 225 14.94 10.08 6.39
C GLU A 225 15.78 9.44 5.27
N GLN A 226 17.09 9.62 5.32
CA GLN A 226 18.00 9.04 4.32
C GLN A 226 17.97 7.52 4.32
N SER A 227 17.77 6.87 5.47
CA SER A 227 17.64 5.40 5.51
C SER A 227 16.40 4.88 4.76
N ILE A 228 15.35 5.69 4.60
CA ILE A 228 14.19 5.35 3.78
C ILE A 228 14.47 5.62 2.29
N ALA A 229 15.19 6.71 1.98
CA ALA A 229 15.64 6.99 0.60
C ALA A 229 16.58 5.89 0.08
N GLU A 230 17.54 5.45 0.90
CA GLU A 230 18.47 4.36 0.61
C GLU A 230 17.73 3.02 0.46
N TYR A 231 16.71 2.77 1.29
CA TYR A 231 15.85 1.60 1.11
C TYR A 231 15.18 1.64 -0.26
N LEU A 232 14.53 2.76 -0.63
CA LEU A 232 13.91 2.94 -1.96
C LEU A 232 14.90 2.81 -3.12
N ALA A 233 16.13 3.33 -2.97
CA ALA A 233 17.17 3.21 -3.97
C ALA A 233 17.50 1.75 -4.31
N GLY A 234 17.32 0.82 -3.36
CA GLY A 234 17.49 -0.63 -3.58
C GLY A 234 16.22 -1.38 -4.01
N ARG A 235 15.11 -0.70 -4.36
CA ARG A 235 13.85 -1.34 -4.77
C ARG A 235 13.55 -1.07 -6.24
N ASP A 236 13.03 -2.06 -6.93
CA ASP A 236 12.48 -1.89 -8.28
C ASP A 236 11.09 -1.25 -8.22
N PHE A 237 10.89 -0.18 -8.97
CA PHE A 237 9.58 0.43 -9.19
C PHE A 237 9.48 1.05 -10.60
N SER A 238 8.27 1.20 -11.11
CA SER A 238 8.01 1.83 -12.42
C SER A 238 7.86 3.35 -12.34
N ALA A 239 7.55 3.87 -11.16
CA ALA A 239 7.43 5.28 -10.84
C ALA A 239 7.51 5.49 -9.33
N PHE A 240 7.92 6.69 -8.91
CA PHE A 240 7.97 7.08 -7.50
C PHE A 240 7.09 8.33 -7.25
N VAL A 241 6.16 8.22 -6.31
CA VAL A 241 5.34 9.33 -5.82
C VAL A 241 5.90 9.80 -4.48
N MET A 242 6.53 10.96 -4.50
CA MET A 242 7.13 11.63 -3.36
C MET A 242 6.10 12.60 -2.75
N ASP A 243 5.36 12.10 -1.75
CA ASP A 243 4.20 12.74 -1.13
C ASP A 243 4.49 13.08 0.34
N TYR A 244 5.58 13.83 0.55
CA TYR A 244 5.98 14.26 1.89
C TYR A 244 6.43 15.72 1.92
N ASP A 245 5.78 16.45 2.81
CA ASP A 245 6.10 17.81 3.22
C ASP A 245 5.42 18.11 4.56
N TYR A 246 4.22 17.56 4.79
CA TYR A 246 3.41 17.81 5.97
C TYR A 246 4.07 17.44 7.30
N ASN A 247 4.76 16.30 7.36
CA ASN A 247 5.36 15.83 8.61
C ASN A 247 6.66 16.56 8.97
N ALA A 248 7.34 17.20 8.02
CA ALA A 248 8.54 17.98 8.35
C ALA A 248 8.19 19.06 9.39
N ARG A 249 8.93 19.07 10.50
CA ARG A 249 8.62 19.81 11.73
C ARG A 249 8.86 21.31 11.55
N SER A 250 9.71 21.68 10.61
CA SER A 250 9.99 23.07 10.23
C SER A 250 10.22 23.21 8.73
N LEU A 251 10.16 24.45 8.23
CA LEU A 251 10.56 24.78 6.86
C LEU A 251 12.03 24.49 6.60
N GLU A 252 12.89 24.74 7.59
CA GLU A 252 14.33 24.46 7.51
C GLU A 252 14.59 22.96 7.37
N GLU A 253 13.92 22.12 8.18
CA GLU A 253 14.02 20.67 8.06
C GLU A 253 13.58 20.22 6.67
N LEU A 254 12.41 20.65 6.21
CA LEU A 254 11.91 20.31 4.89
C LEU A 254 12.88 20.73 3.78
N GLN A 255 13.46 21.93 3.89
CA GLN A 255 14.43 22.43 2.92
C GLN A 255 15.71 21.60 2.88
N ASN A 256 16.16 21.12 4.04
CA ASN A 256 17.36 20.30 4.16
C ASN A 256 17.13 18.85 3.72
N THR A 257 15.93 18.30 3.91
CA THR A 257 15.67 16.87 3.63
C THR A 257 15.05 16.63 2.26
N HIS A 258 14.21 17.53 1.73
CA HIS A 258 13.45 17.27 0.49
C HIS A 258 14.35 17.06 -0.72
N SER A 259 15.29 17.97 -0.98
CA SER A 259 16.19 17.83 -2.12
C SER A 259 17.18 16.68 -1.96
N GLU A 260 17.65 16.39 -0.74
CA GLU A 260 18.61 15.32 -0.51
C GLU A 260 17.95 13.94 -0.61
N PHE A 261 16.72 13.79 -0.10
CA PHE A 261 15.94 12.56 -0.28
C PHE A 261 15.73 12.28 -1.77
N TYR A 262 15.32 13.30 -2.52
CA TYR A 262 15.13 13.20 -3.98
C TYR A 262 16.41 12.72 -4.68
N LYS A 263 17.56 13.34 -4.39
CA LYS A 263 18.85 12.99 -5.02
C LYS A 263 19.25 11.55 -4.74
N THR A 264 19.10 11.07 -3.52
CA THR A 264 19.44 9.68 -3.16
C THR A 264 18.63 8.68 -3.98
N VAL A 265 17.32 8.89 -4.13
CA VAL A 265 16.46 8.01 -4.95
C VAL A 265 16.79 8.16 -6.44
N ARG A 266 16.91 9.39 -6.94
CA ARG A 266 17.22 9.68 -8.36
C ARG A 266 18.58 9.12 -8.81
N ALA A 267 19.57 9.08 -7.92
CA ALA A 267 20.89 8.53 -8.24
C ALA A 267 20.84 7.02 -8.57
N ALA A 268 19.92 6.27 -7.96
CA ALA A 268 19.69 4.87 -8.27
C ALA A 268 18.69 4.65 -9.42
N HIS A 269 17.75 5.57 -9.59
CA HIS A 269 16.64 5.49 -10.55
C HIS A 269 16.69 6.65 -11.53
N THR A 270 17.61 6.58 -12.50
CA THR A 270 17.92 7.73 -13.38
C THR A 270 16.84 8.03 -14.42
N GLU A 271 16.01 7.05 -14.79
CA GLU A 271 15.01 7.18 -15.87
C GLU A 271 13.57 7.20 -15.34
N GLU A 272 13.31 6.49 -14.24
CA GLU A 272 11.98 6.32 -13.66
C GLU A 272 11.37 7.68 -13.30
N PRO A 273 10.09 7.91 -13.62
CA PRO A 273 9.45 9.17 -13.29
C PRO A 273 9.30 9.36 -11.77
N VAL A 274 9.63 10.56 -11.31
CA VAL A 274 9.35 11.00 -9.93
C VAL A 274 8.24 12.05 -9.95
N ILE A 275 7.17 11.79 -9.21
CA ILE A 275 6.03 12.70 -9.06
C ILE A 275 6.13 13.34 -7.68
N ILE A 276 6.50 14.62 -7.63
CA ILE A 276 6.50 15.40 -6.39
C ILE A 276 5.08 15.90 -6.14
N VAL A 277 4.57 15.66 -4.93
CA VAL A 277 3.19 15.95 -4.54
C VAL A 277 3.19 16.79 -3.26
N SER A 278 2.46 17.90 -3.25
CA SER A 278 2.27 18.72 -2.03
C SER A 278 1.14 18.18 -1.15
N HIS A 279 1.16 18.49 0.15
CA HIS A 279 0.11 18.02 1.07
C HIS A 279 -1.27 18.63 0.79
N PRO A 280 -2.37 17.91 1.07
CA PRO A 280 -3.74 18.42 0.93
C PRO A 280 -4.05 19.61 1.85
N TYR A 281 -4.81 20.58 1.33
CA TYR A 281 -5.41 21.68 2.10
C TYR A 281 -6.94 21.62 2.04
N TYR A 282 -7.60 21.90 3.17
CA TYR A 282 -9.07 21.89 3.29
C TYR A 282 -9.68 23.30 3.45
N ALA A 283 -8.82 24.31 3.50
CA ALA A 283 -9.18 25.73 3.55
C ALA A 283 -8.38 26.51 2.51
N ALA A 284 -8.49 27.84 2.54
CA ALA A 284 -7.59 28.71 1.78
C ALA A 284 -6.13 28.45 2.18
N GLU A 285 -5.24 28.49 1.19
CA GLU A 285 -3.80 28.30 1.41
C GLU A 285 -3.26 29.37 2.38
N SER A 286 -2.52 28.95 3.40
CA SER A 286 -1.85 29.85 4.33
C SER A 286 -0.45 30.27 3.82
N GLU A 287 0.15 31.29 4.43
CA GLU A 287 1.53 31.68 4.12
C GLU A 287 2.54 30.53 4.39
N GLY A 288 2.27 29.71 5.42
CA GLY A 288 3.10 28.55 5.74
C GLY A 288 3.04 27.48 4.66
N ASP A 289 1.85 27.27 4.10
CA ASP A 289 1.61 26.33 3.01
C ASP A 289 2.34 26.75 1.73
N ILE A 290 2.24 28.04 1.36
CA ILE A 290 2.98 28.62 0.24
C ILE A 290 4.49 28.40 0.41
N LYS A 291 5.02 28.65 1.62
CA LYS A 291 6.44 28.46 1.91
C LYS A 291 6.88 27.00 1.78
N ARG A 292 6.09 26.04 2.29
CA ARG A 292 6.36 24.60 2.12
C ARG A 292 6.35 24.20 0.65
N LYS A 293 5.31 24.58 -0.08
CA LYS A 293 5.18 24.29 -1.51
C LYS A 293 6.32 24.88 -2.34
N ASN A 294 6.82 26.06 -1.97
CA ASN A 294 7.98 26.66 -2.63
C ASN A 294 9.26 25.85 -2.45
N ILE A 295 9.46 25.15 -1.32
CA ILE A 295 10.59 24.24 -1.11
C ILE A 295 10.50 23.02 -2.05
N LEU A 296 9.31 22.45 -2.18
CA LEU A 296 9.07 21.32 -3.10
C LEU A 296 9.28 21.77 -4.56
N ARG A 297 8.73 22.93 -4.93
CA ARG A 297 8.92 23.54 -6.26
C ARG A 297 10.38 23.84 -6.55
N GLU A 298 11.18 24.17 -5.55
CA GLU A 298 12.64 24.36 -5.73
C GLU A 298 13.33 23.04 -6.08
N THR A 299 12.96 21.94 -5.42
CA THR A 299 13.47 20.60 -5.79
C THR A 299 13.06 20.23 -7.21
N TYR A 300 11.78 20.42 -7.55
CA TYR A 300 11.27 20.21 -8.91
C TYR A 300 12.00 21.06 -9.96
N ARG A 301 12.20 22.36 -9.70
CA ARG A 301 12.89 23.29 -10.62
C ARG A 301 14.34 22.87 -10.89
N LYS A 302 15.06 22.40 -9.87
CA LYS A 302 16.43 21.90 -10.03
C LYS A 302 16.45 20.63 -10.89
N ALA A 303 15.54 19.70 -10.63
CA ALA A 303 15.45 18.45 -11.37
C ALA A 303 15.09 18.67 -12.85
N ILE A 304 14.11 19.53 -13.17
CA ILE A 304 13.79 19.84 -14.57
C ILE A 304 14.92 20.62 -15.27
N ALA A 305 15.69 21.43 -14.55
CA ALA A 305 16.85 22.12 -15.11
C ALA A 305 17.99 21.16 -15.49
N ASN A 306 18.00 19.97 -14.87
CA ASN A 306 18.86 18.85 -15.23
C ASN A 306 18.21 17.89 -16.26
N GLU A 307 17.07 18.27 -16.86
CA GLU A 307 16.32 17.45 -17.82
C GLU A 307 15.84 16.10 -17.26
N GLU A 308 15.68 15.99 -15.94
CA GLU A 308 15.27 14.76 -15.28
C GLU A 308 13.75 14.50 -15.46
N ASN A 309 13.36 13.23 -15.51
CA ASN A 309 11.96 12.79 -15.65
C ASN A 309 11.18 13.03 -14.35
N VAL A 310 10.80 14.28 -14.10
CA VAL A 310 10.13 14.71 -12.87
C VAL A 310 8.84 15.47 -13.20
N TYR A 311 7.83 15.29 -12.36
CA TYR A 311 6.55 15.96 -12.46
C TYR A 311 6.16 16.55 -11.11
N PHE A 312 5.24 17.51 -11.15
CA PHE A 312 4.70 18.15 -9.95
C PHE A 312 3.17 18.06 -9.97
N VAL A 313 2.57 17.62 -8.87
CA VAL A 313 1.12 17.65 -8.66
C VAL A 313 0.82 18.55 -7.46
N ASP A 314 0.16 19.66 -7.74
CA ASP A 314 -0.24 20.63 -6.73
C ASP A 314 -1.55 20.21 -6.07
N SER A 315 -1.56 20.14 -4.75
CA SER A 315 -2.73 19.76 -3.95
C SER A 315 -3.88 20.76 -4.01
N GLU A 316 -3.66 21.98 -4.53
CA GLU A 316 -4.74 22.88 -4.94
C GLU A 316 -5.75 22.20 -5.86
N THR A 317 -5.29 21.23 -6.67
CA THR A 317 -6.13 20.50 -7.64
C THR A 317 -6.82 19.26 -7.06
N PHE A 318 -6.56 18.91 -5.79
CA PHE A 318 -7.13 17.70 -5.20
C PHE A 318 -8.63 17.83 -5.01
N PHE A 319 -9.06 18.89 -4.34
CA PHE A 319 -10.42 18.98 -3.83
C PHE A 319 -11.19 20.09 -4.54
N PRO A 320 -12.42 19.79 -5.02
CA PRO A 320 -13.37 20.83 -5.37
C PRO A 320 -13.54 21.85 -4.23
N LEU A 321 -13.76 23.13 -4.58
CA LEU A 321 -14.05 24.17 -3.59
C LEU A 321 -15.42 23.96 -2.94
N GLU A 322 -16.37 23.38 -3.68
CA GLU A 322 -17.68 23.02 -3.18
C GLU A 322 -17.58 21.87 -2.18
N MET A 323 -18.18 22.05 -0.99
CA MET A 323 -18.23 21.05 0.08
C MET A 323 -16.85 20.52 0.50
N ARG A 324 -15.82 21.37 0.48
CA ARG A 324 -14.43 20.99 0.73
C ARG A 324 -14.19 20.38 2.12
N ASP A 325 -15.02 20.75 3.09
CA ASP A 325 -15.05 20.21 4.44
C ASP A 325 -15.43 18.72 4.49
N LEU A 326 -16.16 18.21 3.49
CA LEU A 326 -16.53 16.79 3.40
C LEU A 326 -15.36 15.87 3.03
N PHE A 327 -14.18 16.38 2.70
CA PHE A 327 -13.07 15.55 2.24
C PHE A 327 -12.10 15.14 3.34
N ALA A 328 -12.18 15.73 4.54
CA ALA A 328 -11.37 15.37 5.70
C ALA A 328 -12.19 14.72 6.81
N VAL A 329 -11.52 13.99 7.72
CA VAL A 329 -12.12 13.58 9.01
C VAL A 329 -11.86 14.61 10.13
N ASP A 330 -10.76 15.34 10.06
CA ASP A 330 -10.26 16.21 11.15
C ASP A 330 -9.55 17.47 10.64
N ASN A 331 -9.85 17.92 9.41
CA ASN A 331 -9.15 18.99 8.67
C ASN A 331 -7.65 18.72 8.43
N LEU A 332 -7.23 17.47 8.55
CA LEU A 332 -5.87 17.02 8.25
C LEU A 332 -5.89 15.77 7.35
N HIS A 333 -6.51 14.70 7.84
CA HIS A 333 -6.54 13.42 7.18
C HIS A 333 -7.72 13.36 6.20
N PRO A 334 -7.47 13.09 4.91
CA PRO A 334 -8.55 12.88 3.98
C PRO A 334 -9.35 11.65 4.40
N ASN A 335 -10.67 11.71 4.29
CA ASN A 335 -11.50 10.51 4.36
C ASN A 335 -11.48 9.77 3.02
N SER A 336 -12.28 8.71 2.88
CA SER A 336 -12.30 7.91 1.63
C SER A 336 -12.63 8.73 0.38
N LEU A 337 -13.48 9.75 0.50
CA LEU A 337 -13.80 10.64 -0.61
C LEU A 337 -12.62 11.57 -0.94
N GLY A 338 -11.95 12.10 0.07
CA GLY A 338 -10.71 12.85 -0.10
C GLY A 338 -9.62 12.03 -0.79
N HIS A 339 -9.38 10.79 -0.34
CA HIS A 339 -8.45 9.87 -1.00
C HIS A 339 -8.82 9.56 -2.46
N TYR A 340 -10.11 9.42 -2.77
CA TYR A 340 -10.57 9.26 -4.15
C TYR A 340 -10.21 10.49 -5.00
N PHE A 341 -10.37 11.69 -4.47
CA PHE A 341 -9.99 12.93 -5.14
C PHE A 341 -8.47 13.08 -5.32
N MET A 342 -7.66 12.68 -4.32
CA MET A 342 -6.21 12.59 -4.47
C MET A 342 -5.82 11.64 -5.62
N TYR A 343 -6.42 10.45 -5.67
CA TYR A 343 -6.23 9.52 -6.80
C TYR A 343 -6.56 10.20 -8.14
N LYS A 344 -7.70 10.90 -8.22
CA LYS A 344 -8.15 11.57 -9.44
C LYS A 344 -7.19 12.66 -9.91
N ALA A 345 -6.53 13.37 -8.99
CA ALA A 345 -5.56 14.41 -9.31
C ALA A 345 -4.17 13.85 -9.68
N ILE A 346 -3.70 12.80 -9.00
CA ILE A 346 -2.36 12.23 -9.20
C ILE A 346 -2.29 11.32 -10.44
N MET A 347 -3.32 10.49 -10.64
CA MET A 347 -3.32 9.45 -11.70
C MET A 347 -3.05 9.97 -13.12
N PRO A 348 -3.63 11.11 -13.59
CA PRO A 348 -3.37 11.60 -14.94
C PRO A 348 -1.89 11.89 -15.20
N THR A 349 -1.21 12.56 -14.25
CA THR A 349 0.23 12.84 -14.34
C THR A 349 1.03 11.55 -14.31
N LEU A 350 0.69 10.63 -13.40
CA LEU A 350 1.39 9.35 -13.29
C LEU A 350 1.26 8.50 -14.57
N LYS A 351 0.07 8.44 -15.20
CA LYS A 351 -0.12 7.73 -16.47
C LYS A 351 0.70 8.34 -17.59
N LYS A 352 0.64 9.68 -17.74
CA LYS A 352 1.46 10.39 -18.73
C LYS A 352 2.94 10.07 -18.53
N ALA A 353 3.41 10.11 -17.28
CA ALA A 353 4.79 9.83 -16.94
C ALA A 353 5.22 8.38 -17.26
N LEU A 354 4.32 7.41 -17.11
CA LEU A 354 4.57 6.01 -17.44
C LEU A 354 4.50 5.69 -18.95
N GLU A 355 3.83 6.54 -19.74
CA GLU A 355 3.72 6.41 -21.21
C GLU A 355 4.92 7.02 -21.94
N VAL A 356 5.59 8.00 -21.32
CA VAL A 356 6.83 8.60 -21.82
C VAL A 356 7.99 7.71 -21.33
N LYS A 357 8.26 6.62 -22.04
CA LYS A 357 9.45 5.77 -21.84
C LYS A 357 10.26 5.69 -23.12
#